data_AF-A0A1F6Z152-F1
#
_entry.id   AF-A0A1F6Z152-F1
#
_cell.length_a   1.000
_cell.length_b   1.000
_cell.length_c   1.000
_cell.angle_alpha   90.00
_cell.angle_beta   90.00
_cell.angle_gamma   90.00
#
_symmetry.space_group_name_H-M   'P 1'
#
loop_
_entity.id
_entity.type
_entity.pdbx_description
1 polymer ?
#
loop_
_entity_poly.entity_id
_entity_poly.type
_entity_poly.pdbx_seq_one_letter_code
_entity_poly.pdbx_strand_id
1 'polypeptide(L)' 'MATLKFKDIKGMGNEEREKKLKELKLELVKSKAGANKAGSSKIKQIKKIIARILMINSKHGNMSKVWLA' A
#
# COMPACT_ATOMS: atom_id res chain seq x y z
N MET A 1 -13.59 -5.67 6.38
CA MET A 1 -12.37 -5.43 5.56
C MET A 1 -11.16 -5.61 6.45
N ALA A 2 -10.22 -6.47 6.08
CA ALA A 2 -9.01 -6.72 6.86
C ALA A 2 -8.09 -5.48 6.82
N THR A 3 -8.10 -4.70 7.90
CA THR A 3 -7.13 -3.63 8.10
C THR A 3 -5.77 -4.23 8.39
N LEU A 4 -4.92 -4.32 7.38
CA LEU A 4 -3.53 -4.78 7.52
C LEU A 4 -2.79 -3.85 8.48
N LYS A 5 -2.37 -4.38 9.64
CA LYS A 5 -1.67 -3.60 10.66
C LYS A 5 -0.20 -3.49 10.26
N PHE A 6 0.45 -2.44 10.76
CA PHE A 6 1.87 -2.21 10.49
C PHE A 6 2.76 -3.37 10.97
N LYS A 7 2.41 -4.00 12.10
CA LYS A 7 3.12 -5.16 12.64
C LYS A 7 3.12 -6.34 11.66
N ASP A 8 1.99 -6.57 11.00
CA ASP A 8 1.83 -7.64 10.01
C ASP A 8 2.74 -7.39 8.79
N ILE A 9 2.78 -6.15 8.29
CA ILE A 9 3.65 -5.77 7.15
C ILE A 9 5.13 -5.91 7.52
N LYS A 10 5.49 -5.57 8.77
CA LYS A 10 6.87 -5.69 9.25
C LYS A 10 7.31 -7.16 9.36
N GLY A 11 6.40 -8.06 9.72
CA GLY A 11 6.66 -9.50 9.82
C GLY A 11 6.76 -10.22 8.47
N MET A 12 6.17 -9.66 7.41
CA MET A 12 6.27 -10.23 6.05
C MET A 12 7.70 -10.19 5.50
N GLY A 13 8.09 -11.23 4.75
CA GLY A 13 9.32 -11.24 3.97
C GLY A 13 9.31 -10.24 2.79
N ASN A 14 10.47 -9.93 2.21
CA ASN A 14 10.55 -8.97 1.09
C ASN A 14 9.69 -9.40 -0.10
N GLU A 15 9.76 -10.67 -0.50
CA GLU A 15 8.93 -11.20 -1.60
C GLU A 15 7.43 -11.15 -1.31
N GLU A 16 7.03 -11.45 -0.08
CA GLU A 16 5.63 -11.38 0.35
C GLU A 16 5.12 -9.94 0.30
N ARG A 17 5.93 -8.98 0.76
CA ARG A 17 5.62 -7.54 0.67
C ARG A 17 5.46 -7.10 -0.77
N GLU A 18 6.31 -7.55 -1.69
CA GLU A 18 6.20 -7.23 -3.11
C GLU A 18 4.95 -7.82 -3.76
N LYS A 19 4.63 -9.09 -3.49
CA LYS A 19 3.39 -9.72 -3.95
C LYS A 19 2.18 -8.94 -3.44
N LYS A 20 2.16 -8.60 -2.15
CA LYS A 20 1.09 -7.80 -1.54
C LYS A 20 0.98 -6.41 -2.16
N LEU A 21 2.11 -5.77 -2.46
CA LEU A 21 2.15 -4.47 -3.12
C LEU A 21 1.51 -4.51 -4.51
N LYS A 22 1.79 -5.55 -5.30
CA LYS A 22 1.18 -5.74 -6.64
C LYS A 22 -0.33 -5.95 -6.53
N GLU A 23 -0.79 -6.79 -5.61
CA GLU A 23 -2.22 -6.99 -5.34
C GLU A 23 -2.94 -5.68 -4.99
N LEU A 24 -2.39 -4.92 -4.04
CA LEU A 24 -2.98 -3.66 -3.57
C LEU A 24 -3.03 -2.60 -4.68
N LYS A 25 -2.02 -2.56 -5.57
CA LYS A 25 -2.02 -1.68 -6.74
C LYS A 25 -3.14 -2.06 -7.73
N LEU A 26 -3.32 -3.35 -8.02
CA LEU A 26 -4.42 -3.81 -8.87
C LEU A 26 -5.79 -3.50 -8.26
N GLU A 27 -5.94 -3.71 -6.96
CA GLU A 27 -7.17 -3.37 -6.25
C GLU A 27 -7.44 -1.86 -6.26
N LEU A 28 -6.39 -1.03 -6.17
CA LEU A 28 -6.51 0.43 -6.28
C LEU A 28 -7.01 0.84 -7.67
N VAL A 29 -6.48 0.24 -8.74
CA VAL A 29 -6.90 0.53 -10.12
C VAL A 29 -8.37 0.13 -10.33
N LYS A 30 -8.76 -1.07 -9.90
CA LYS A 30 -10.16 -1.52 -9.96
C LYS A 30 -11.09 -0.61 -9.16
N SER A 31 -10.66 -0.19 -7.97
CA SER A 31 -11.44 0.70 -7.10
C SER A 31 -11.56 2.12 -7.67
N LYS A 32 -10.53 2.61 -8.39
CA LYS A 32 -10.59 3.88 -9.13
C LYS A 32 -11.49 3.80 -10.36
N ALA A 33 -11.40 2.72 -11.13
CA ALA A 33 -12.25 2.51 -12.30
C ALA A 33 -13.73 2.37 -11.92
N GLY A 34 -14.02 1.80 -10.75
CA GLY A 34 -15.36 1.70 -10.17
C GLY A 34 -15.69 2.77 -9.13
N ALA A 35 -15.08 3.97 -9.18
CA ALA A 35 -15.16 4.98 -8.12
C ALA A 35 -16.59 5.41 -7.72
N ASN A 36 -17.58 5.24 -8.61
CA ASN A 36 -19.00 5.45 -8.29
C ASN A 36 -19.60 4.41 -7.33
N LYS A 37 -18.97 3.22 -7.17
CA LYS A 37 -19.44 2.11 -6.33
C LYS A 37 -18.49 1.78 -5.18
N ALA A 38 -17.20 2.03 -5.33
CA ALA A 38 -16.19 1.78 -4.32
C ALA A 38 -15.90 3.08 -3.54
N GLY A 39 -16.61 3.30 -2.44
CA GLY A 39 -16.52 4.54 -1.66
C GLY A 39 -15.09 4.98 -1.32
N SER A 40 -14.89 6.30 -1.26
CA SER A 40 -13.61 7.01 -1.03
C SER A 40 -12.76 6.44 0.13
N SER A 41 -13.41 5.89 1.16
CA SER A 41 -12.74 5.26 2.32
C SER A 41 -11.86 4.07 1.94
N LYS A 42 -12.32 3.21 1.00
CA LYS A 42 -11.57 2.03 0.56
C LYS A 42 -10.28 2.43 -0.16
N ILE A 43 -10.39 3.40 -1.07
CA ILE A 43 -9.26 3.96 -1.81
C ILE A 43 -8.22 4.55 -0.85
N LYS A 44 -8.68 5.29 0.18
CA LYS A 44 -7.80 5.88 1.20
C LYS A 44 -7.06 4.82 2.01
N GLN A 45 -7.73 3.72 2.36
CA GLN A 45 -7.09 2.62 3.10
C GLN A 45 -6.04 1.89 2.27
N ILE A 46 -6.36 1.55 1.01
CA ILE A 46 -5.41 0.88 0.09
C ILE A 46 -4.14 1.74 -0.09
N LYS A 47 -4.31 3.05 -0.32
CA LYS A 47 -3.18 3.99 -0.41
C LYS A 47 -2.31 3.99 0.86
N LYS A 48 -2.93 3.99 2.05
CA LYS A 48 -2.20 3.93 3.33
C LYS A 48 -1.41 2.64 3.49
N ILE A 49 -1.96 1.50 3.08
CA ILE A 49 -1.27 0.20 3.19
C ILE A 49 -0.09 0.17 2.22
N ILE A 50 -0.27 0.61 0.97
CA ILE A 50 0.80 0.74 -0.03
C ILE A 50 1.94 1.62 0.51
N ALA A 51 1.63 2.79 1.08
CA ALA A 51 2.63 3.69 1.65
C ALA A 51 3.44 3.04 2.79
N ARG A 52 2.80 2.24 3.65
CA ARG A 52 3.48 1.52 4.73
C ARG A 52 4.42 0.43 4.22
N ILE A 53 4.00 -0.34 3.20
CA ILE A 53 4.85 -1.34 2.55
C ILE A 53 6.07 -0.67 1.92
N LEU A 54 5.86 0.41 1.16
CA LEU A 54 6.94 1.17 0.54
C LEU A 54 7.88 1.79 1.57
N MET A 55 7.37 2.28 2.71
CA MET A 55 8.20 2.80 3.79
C MET A 55 9.09 1.72 4.42
N ILE A 56 8.57 0.51 4.61
CA ILE A 56 9.34 -0.61 5.14
C ILE A 56 10.42 -1.05 4.15
N ASN A 57 10.08 -1.13 2.86
CA ASN A 57 11.06 -1.45 1.81
C ASN A 57 12.11 -0.33 1.65
N SER A 58 11.71 0.95 1.79
CA SER A 58 12.61 2.11 1.68
C SER A 58 13.48 2.35 2.92
N LYS A 59 13.09 1.88 4.11
CA LYS A 59 13.98 1.89 5.28
C LYS A 59 15.26 1.07 5.07
N HIS A 60 15.28 0.16 4.09
CA HIS A 60 16.47 -0.56 3.63
C HIS A 60 17.22 0.14 2.46
N GLY A 61 16.65 1.19 1.86
CA GLY A 61 17.20 1.87 0.69
C GLY A 61 16.73 3.33 0.60
N ASN A 62 17.61 4.23 1.05
CA ASN A 62 17.71 5.65 0.73
C ASN A 62 16.41 6.48 0.73
N MET A 63 16.08 7.03 1.89
CA MET A 63 14.98 7.96 2.10
C MET A 63 15.39 9.37 1.65
N SER A 64 15.16 9.73 0.39
CA SER A 64 15.34 11.11 -0.09
C SER A 64 14.48 11.38 -1.34
N LYS A 65 13.65 12.44 -1.28
CA LYS A 65 13.13 13.26 -2.41
C LYS A 65 11.72 13.09 -3.00
N VAL A 66 10.79 12.27 -2.48
CA VAL A 66 9.46 12.15 -3.15
C VAL A 66 8.29 12.84 -2.43
N TRP A 67 8.47 13.37 -1.22
CA TRP A 67 7.38 13.99 -0.42
C TRP A 67 7.58 15.46 -0.05
N LEU A 68 8.48 16.17 -0.73
CA LEU A 68 8.77 17.60 -0.50
C LEU A 68 8.55 18.50 -1.74
N ALA A 69 7.86 18.00 -2.76
CA ALA A 69 7.49 18.79 -3.95
C ALA A 69 5.97 18.78 -4.14
#